data_AF-A0A1A0VSK6-F1
#
_entry.id   AF-A0A1A0VSK6-F1
#
_cell.length_a   1.000
_cell.length_b   1.000
_cell.length_c   1.000
_cell.angle_alpha   90.00
_cell.angle_beta   90.00
_cell.angle_gamma   90.00
#
_symmetry.space_group_name_H-M   'P 1'
#
loop_
_entity.id
_entity.type
_entity.pdbx_description
1 polymer ?
#
loop_
_entity_poly.entity_id
_entity_poly.type
_entity_poly.pdbx_seq_one_letter_code
_entity_poly.pdbx_strand_id
1 'polypeptide(L)'
;MARQVRSEATRRKILDSAIEVFGDVGYAAAGWSTIIERTGMTKGALYHHFDSKESLASNIIEEGSDTLLSALRNVCGASSPGLENLLHGTFTIVEVLSSDRMARAAAQLATALSGFNGAASRFYANLMLETAQEARRAIKEGDLRSEIDPDVLSASIIGTIFGARLVANAISSHGRIGDIIGDPTARLHQIWELLLPGIVSEASLPYFEQFLRREGMRHAAARAARDEAAAESETE
;
A
#
# COMPACT_ATOMS: atom_id res chain seq x y z
N MET A 1 -9.64 -23.87 -22.38
CA MET A 1 -8.44 -23.52 -21.59
C MET A 1 -7.46 -22.64 -22.36
N ALA A 2 -6.88 -23.05 -23.50
CA ALA A 2 -5.88 -22.23 -24.23
C ALA A 2 -6.34 -20.81 -24.63
N ARG A 3 -7.61 -20.63 -25.06
CA ARG A 3 -8.17 -19.31 -25.40
C ARG A 3 -8.29 -18.37 -24.19
N GLN A 4 -8.62 -18.93 -23.02
CA GLN A 4 -8.77 -18.16 -21.77
C GLN A 4 -7.41 -17.71 -21.24
N VAL A 5 -6.42 -18.61 -21.22
CA VAL A 5 -5.03 -18.30 -20.84
C VAL A 5 -4.45 -17.20 -21.72
N ARG A 6 -4.69 -17.24 -23.04
CA ARG A 6 -4.25 -16.18 -23.96
C ARG A 6 -4.95 -14.85 -23.70
N SER A 7 -6.24 -14.88 -23.37
CA SER A 7 -7.03 -13.68 -23.03
C SER A 7 -6.51 -13.03 -21.74
N GLU A 8 -6.22 -13.83 -20.71
CA GLU A 8 -5.68 -13.37 -19.43
C GLU A 8 -4.26 -12.78 -19.57
N ALA A 9 -3.38 -13.44 -20.33
CA ALA A 9 -2.05 -12.92 -20.62
C ALA A 9 -2.10 -11.58 -21.38
N THR A 10 -3.06 -11.44 -22.30
CA THR A 10 -3.29 -10.19 -23.03
C THR A 10 -3.80 -9.09 -22.10
N ARG A 11 -4.77 -9.40 -21.23
CA ARG A 11 -5.28 -8.48 -20.22
C ARG A 11 -4.16 -8.00 -19.28
N ARG A 12 -3.29 -8.90 -18.82
CA ARG A 12 -2.12 -8.57 -17.98
C ARG A 12 -1.19 -7.59 -18.69
N LYS A 13 -0.83 -7.88 -19.96
CA LYS A 13 0.02 -6.99 -20.76
C LYS A 13 -0.56 -5.56 -20.89
N ILE A 14 -1.88 -5.44 -21.04
CA ILE A 14 -2.56 -4.14 -21.12
C ILE A 14 -2.44 -3.39 -19.78
N LEU A 15 -2.68 -4.07 -18.66
CA LEU A 15 -2.54 -3.48 -17.33
C LEU A 15 -1.10 -3.01 -17.07
N ASP A 16 -0.12 -3.84 -17.37
CA ASP A 16 1.31 -3.51 -17.17
C ASP A 16 1.72 -2.28 -17.99
N SER A 17 1.30 -2.23 -19.26
CA SER A 17 1.57 -1.07 -20.13
C SER A 17 0.90 0.20 -19.60
N ALA A 18 -0.32 0.08 -19.07
CA ALA A 18 -1.05 1.21 -18.51
C ALA A 18 -0.43 1.71 -17.20
N ILE A 19 0.02 0.80 -16.33
CA ILE A 19 0.76 1.13 -15.10
C ILE A 19 2.01 1.96 -15.45
N GLU A 20 2.75 1.58 -16.49
CA GLU A 20 3.92 2.35 -16.93
C GLU A 20 3.54 3.73 -17.44
N VAL A 21 2.53 3.85 -18.32
CA VAL A 21 2.09 5.15 -18.82
C VAL A 21 1.59 6.04 -17.68
N PHE A 22 0.79 5.50 -16.75
CA PHE A 22 0.31 6.26 -15.59
C PHE A 22 1.45 6.66 -14.65
N GLY A 23 2.48 5.82 -14.51
CA GLY A 23 3.67 6.14 -13.73
C GLY A 23 4.52 7.25 -14.35
N ASP A 24 4.65 7.26 -15.68
CA ASP A 24 5.52 8.20 -16.39
C ASP A 24 4.93 9.62 -16.48
N VAL A 25 3.63 9.74 -16.80
CA VAL A 25 3.00 11.05 -17.07
C VAL A 25 1.85 11.39 -16.13
N GLY A 26 1.48 10.48 -15.22
CA GLY A 26 0.30 10.62 -14.37
C GLY A 26 -1.01 10.31 -15.08
N TYR A 27 -2.05 9.99 -14.31
CA TYR A 27 -3.36 9.59 -14.85
C TYR A 27 -4.02 10.65 -15.74
N ALA A 28 -3.93 11.93 -15.36
CA ALA A 28 -4.59 13.02 -16.08
C ALA A 28 -4.00 13.21 -17.49
N ALA A 29 -2.67 13.24 -17.61
CA ALA A 29 -1.99 13.43 -18.89
C ALA A 29 -1.90 12.15 -19.74
N ALA A 30 -2.10 10.97 -19.13
CA ALA A 30 -2.11 9.71 -19.87
C ALA A 30 -3.25 9.67 -20.91
N GLY A 31 -2.86 9.60 -22.17
CA GLY A 31 -3.77 9.45 -23.30
C GLY A 31 -4.09 7.98 -23.58
N TRP A 32 -5.35 7.69 -23.90
CA TRP A 32 -5.78 6.33 -24.29
C TRP A 32 -4.99 5.80 -25.50
N SER A 33 -4.72 6.65 -26.49
CA SER A 33 -3.91 6.29 -27.65
C SER A 33 -2.48 5.91 -27.28
N THR A 34 -1.85 6.63 -26.33
CA THR A 34 -0.50 6.32 -25.83
C THR A 34 -0.45 4.95 -25.15
N ILE A 35 -1.48 4.58 -24.40
CA ILE A 35 -1.59 3.24 -23.80
C ILE A 35 -1.68 2.18 -24.90
N ILE A 36 -2.54 2.39 -25.92
CA ILE A 36 -2.67 1.48 -27.06
C ILE A 36 -1.32 1.30 -27.77
N GLU A 37 -0.65 2.41 -28.11
CA GLU A 37 0.66 2.38 -28.78
C GLU A 37 1.69 1.59 -27.97
N ARG A 38 1.78 1.81 -26.66
CA ARG A 38 2.72 1.11 -25.77
C ARG A 38 2.44 -0.39 -25.67
N THR A 39 1.18 -0.81 -25.76
CA THR A 39 0.83 -2.25 -25.75
C THR A 39 1.27 -2.98 -27.03
N GLY A 40 1.45 -2.25 -28.14
CA GLY A 40 1.66 -2.80 -29.49
C GLY A 40 0.44 -3.58 -30.03
N MET A 41 -0.73 -3.43 -29.41
CA MET A 41 -1.96 -4.12 -29.82
C MET A 41 -2.81 -3.25 -30.76
N THR A 42 -3.74 -3.88 -31.48
CA THR A 42 -4.75 -3.13 -32.23
C THR A 42 -5.75 -2.50 -31.27
N LYS A 43 -6.29 -1.34 -31.67
CA LYS A 43 -7.34 -0.62 -30.93
C LYS A 43 -8.51 -1.56 -30.59
N GLY A 44 -9.01 -2.33 -31.56
CA GLY A 44 -10.12 -3.26 -31.36
C GLY A 44 -9.83 -4.38 -30.35
N ALA A 45 -8.60 -4.89 -30.30
CA ALA A 45 -8.22 -5.90 -29.32
C ALA A 45 -8.21 -5.33 -27.89
N LEU A 46 -7.79 -4.07 -27.72
CA LEU A 46 -7.76 -3.42 -26.40
C LEU A 46 -9.16 -3.08 -25.89
N TYR A 47 -10.04 -2.59 -26.77
CA TYR A 47 -11.47 -2.36 -26.43
C TYR A 47 -12.23 -3.65 -26.07
N HIS A 48 -11.75 -4.81 -26.49
CA HIS A 48 -12.35 -6.08 -26.05
C HIS A 48 -12.10 -6.38 -24.57
N HIS A 49 -11.05 -5.79 -23.98
CA HIS A 49 -10.69 -5.98 -22.57
C HIS A 49 -11.12 -4.81 -21.70
N PHE A 50 -11.03 -3.58 -22.19
CA PHE A 50 -11.33 -2.37 -21.42
C PHE A 50 -12.00 -1.31 -22.29
N ASP A 51 -13.16 -0.84 -21.85
CA ASP A 51 -13.97 0.12 -22.60
C ASP A 51 -13.44 1.56 -22.51
N SER A 52 -12.63 1.87 -21.48
CA SER A 52 -12.11 3.22 -21.26
C SER A 52 -10.87 3.26 -20.36
N LYS A 53 -10.23 4.45 -20.30
CA LYS A 53 -9.11 4.74 -19.38
C LYS A 53 -9.51 4.60 -17.93
N GLU A 54 -10.72 5.03 -17.59
CA GLU A 54 -11.33 4.94 -16.25
C GLU A 54 -11.59 3.48 -15.87
N SER A 55 -12.10 2.66 -16.79
CA SER A 55 -12.30 1.22 -16.57
C SER A 55 -10.97 0.50 -16.32
N LEU A 56 -9.94 0.84 -17.11
CA LEU A 56 -8.60 0.31 -16.95
C LEU A 56 -7.98 0.70 -15.60
N ALA A 57 -8.08 1.97 -15.20
CA ALA A 57 -7.60 2.41 -13.89
C ALA A 57 -8.36 1.77 -12.73
N SER A 58 -9.67 1.57 -12.86
CA SER A 58 -10.48 0.88 -11.83
C SER A 58 -10.02 -0.56 -11.63
N ASN A 59 -9.71 -1.28 -12.72
CA ASN A 59 -9.18 -2.64 -12.64
C ASN A 59 -7.80 -2.70 -11.98
N ILE A 60 -6.91 -1.74 -12.27
CA ILE A 60 -5.61 -1.64 -11.59
C ILE A 60 -5.81 -1.41 -10.09
N ILE A 61 -6.71 -0.50 -9.71
CA ILE A 61 -7.02 -0.22 -8.31
C ILE A 61 -7.54 -1.47 -7.61
N GLU A 62 -8.47 -2.20 -8.24
CA GLU A 62 -9.06 -3.42 -7.67
C GLU A 62 -8.02 -4.53 -7.50
N GLU A 63 -7.19 -4.82 -8.52
CA GLU A 63 -6.15 -5.84 -8.40
C GLU A 63 -5.08 -5.49 -7.36
N GLY A 64 -4.64 -4.23 -7.33
CA GLY A 64 -3.68 -3.83 -6.30
C GLY A 64 -4.30 -3.78 -4.91
N SER A 65 -5.60 -3.48 -4.79
CA SER A 65 -6.34 -3.63 -3.53
C SER A 65 -6.35 -5.08 -3.07
N ASP A 66 -6.59 -6.03 -3.97
CA ASP A 66 -6.64 -7.45 -3.64
C ASP A 66 -5.27 -7.96 -3.19
N THR A 67 -4.19 -7.57 -3.89
CA THR A 67 -2.81 -7.87 -3.47
C THR A 67 -2.54 -7.35 -2.05
N LEU A 68 -2.88 -6.09 -1.79
CA LEU A 68 -2.61 -5.44 -0.51
C LEU A 68 -3.42 -6.06 0.64
N LEU A 69 -4.73 -6.26 0.44
CA LEU A 69 -5.62 -6.83 1.45
C LEU A 69 -5.29 -8.30 1.72
N SER A 70 -4.89 -9.05 0.70
CA SER A 70 -4.46 -10.45 0.88
C SER A 70 -3.19 -10.51 1.74
N ALA A 71 -2.21 -9.64 1.48
CA ALA A 71 -1.01 -9.55 2.30
C ALA A 71 -1.34 -9.18 3.76
N LEU A 72 -2.22 -8.20 3.97
CA LEU A 72 -2.67 -7.78 5.30
C LEU A 72 -3.36 -8.93 6.06
N ARG A 73 -4.30 -9.63 5.41
CA ARG A 73 -4.99 -10.78 6.02
C ARG A 73 -4.08 -11.96 6.32
N ASN A 74 -3.04 -12.17 5.51
CA ASN A 74 -2.07 -13.24 5.74
C ASN A 74 -1.21 -12.99 6.98
N VAL A 75 -0.92 -11.73 7.32
CA VAL A 75 -0.15 -11.38 8.53
C VAL A 75 -1.05 -11.22 9.76
N CYS A 76 -2.30 -10.81 9.59
CA CYS A 76 -3.27 -10.65 10.67
C CYS A 76 -3.91 -12.01 11.05
N GLY A 77 -3.25 -12.72 11.96
CA GLY A 77 -3.74 -14.01 12.46
C GLY A 77 -4.78 -13.86 13.57
N ALA A 78 -5.77 -14.76 13.60
CA ALA A 78 -6.70 -14.86 14.74
C ALA A 78 -6.02 -15.28 16.05
N SER A 79 -4.83 -15.90 15.96
CA SER A 79 -4.05 -16.37 17.10
C SER A 79 -3.12 -15.31 17.70
N SER A 80 -2.93 -14.18 17.01
CA SER A 80 -2.11 -13.06 17.48
C SER A 80 -2.99 -11.95 18.06
N PRO A 81 -2.52 -11.21 19.10
CA PRO A 81 -3.22 -10.04 19.62
C PRO A 81 -3.51 -8.99 18.54
N GLY A 82 -4.63 -8.28 18.68
CA GLY A 82 -5.08 -7.28 17.71
C GLY A 82 -4.08 -6.14 17.52
N LEU A 83 -3.40 -5.69 18.57
CA LEU A 83 -2.40 -4.62 18.45
C LEU A 83 -1.10 -5.09 17.78
N GLU A 84 -0.72 -6.36 17.95
CA GLU A 84 0.38 -6.95 17.18
C GLU A 84 0.04 -6.99 15.69
N ASN A 85 -1.18 -7.45 15.37
CA ASN A 85 -1.69 -7.46 14.00
C ASN A 85 -1.75 -6.05 13.38
N LEU A 86 -2.16 -5.04 14.15
CA LEU A 86 -2.11 -3.64 13.69
C LEU A 86 -0.68 -3.20 13.35
N LEU A 87 0.26 -3.42 14.27
CA LEU A 87 1.66 -3.05 14.06
C LEU A 87 2.22 -3.75 12.83
N HIS A 88 2.18 -5.09 12.78
CA HIS A 88 2.63 -5.88 11.64
C HIS A 88 1.94 -5.50 10.33
N GLY A 89 0.62 -5.31 10.38
CA GLY A 89 -0.19 -4.94 9.23
C GLY A 89 0.24 -3.62 8.62
N THR A 90 0.54 -2.60 9.44
CA THR A 90 1.01 -1.31 8.92
C THR A 90 2.37 -1.40 8.23
N PHE A 91 3.32 -2.17 8.78
CA PHE A 91 4.60 -2.39 8.12
C PHE A 91 4.44 -3.20 6.82
N THR A 92 3.52 -4.17 6.81
CA THR A 92 3.17 -4.94 5.61
C THR A 92 2.58 -4.04 4.52
N ILE A 93 1.71 -3.09 4.87
CA ILE A 93 1.19 -2.11 3.91
C ILE A 93 2.33 -1.31 3.29
N VAL A 94 3.23 -0.78 4.11
CA VAL A 94 4.39 -0.01 3.62
C VAL A 94 5.27 -0.87 2.71
N GLU A 95 5.53 -2.11 3.10
CA GLU A 95 6.35 -3.04 2.33
C GLU A 95 5.72 -3.36 0.97
N VAL A 96 4.45 -3.77 0.93
CA VAL A 96 3.74 -4.12 -0.30
C VAL A 96 3.68 -2.93 -1.26
N LEU A 97 3.38 -1.73 -0.76
CA LEU A 97 3.38 -0.53 -1.59
C LEU A 97 4.79 -0.13 -2.08
N SER A 98 5.84 -0.66 -1.45
CA SER A 98 7.23 -0.42 -1.83
C SER A 98 7.79 -1.50 -2.75
N SER A 99 7.31 -2.75 -2.69
CA SER A 99 7.85 -3.87 -3.47
C SER A 99 6.95 -4.32 -4.63
N ASP A 100 5.64 -4.21 -4.51
CA ASP A 100 4.68 -4.68 -5.52
C ASP A 100 4.26 -3.54 -6.47
N ARG A 101 4.55 -3.70 -7.76
CA ARG A 101 4.25 -2.70 -8.79
C ARG A 101 2.74 -2.44 -8.92
N MET A 102 1.91 -3.48 -8.84
CA MET A 102 0.45 -3.36 -9.00
C MET A 102 -0.19 -2.64 -7.82
N ALA A 103 0.14 -3.04 -6.59
CA ALA A 103 -0.34 -2.39 -5.37
C ALA A 103 0.12 -0.92 -5.29
N ARG A 104 1.35 -0.64 -5.73
CA ARG A 104 1.88 0.71 -5.82
C ARG A 104 1.08 1.59 -6.78
N ALA A 105 0.82 1.08 -7.99
CA ALA A 105 0.04 1.78 -9.01
C ALA A 105 -1.41 2.00 -8.57
N ALA A 106 -2.02 0.98 -7.94
CA ALA A 106 -3.35 1.08 -7.36
C ALA A 106 -3.44 2.19 -6.31
N ALA A 107 -2.50 2.27 -5.37
CA ALA A 107 -2.45 3.33 -4.36
C ALA A 107 -2.32 4.74 -4.98
N GLN A 108 -1.47 4.89 -6.01
CA GLN A 108 -1.30 6.16 -6.72
C GLN A 108 -2.58 6.57 -7.45
N LEU A 109 -3.21 5.64 -8.18
CA LEU A 109 -4.46 5.88 -8.89
C LEU A 109 -5.63 6.15 -7.92
N ALA A 110 -5.72 5.40 -6.82
CA ALA A 110 -6.73 5.62 -5.79
C ALA A 110 -6.61 7.02 -5.17
N THR A 111 -5.38 7.51 -4.97
CA THR A 111 -5.13 8.88 -4.53
C THR A 111 -5.57 9.89 -5.59
N ALA A 112 -5.13 9.73 -6.84
CA ALA A 112 -5.41 10.66 -7.93
C ALA A 112 -6.89 10.74 -8.30
N LEU A 113 -7.64 9.66 -8.09
CA LEU A 113 -9.05 9.52 -8.42
C LEU A 113 -9.98 9.58 -7.20
N SER A 114 -9.45 9.94 -6.03
CA SER A 114 -10.21 10.05 -4.79
C SER A 114 -11.39 11.02 -4.96
N GLY A 115 -12.58 10.59 -4.53
CA GLY A 115 -13.83 11.36 -4.68
C GLY A 115 -14.51 11.26 -6.04
N PHE A 116 -13.86 10.68 -7.06
CA PHE A 116 -14.37 10.61 -8.43
C PHE A 116 -14.47 9.18 -8.98
N ASN A 117 -13.94 8.18 -8.29
CA ASN A 117 -13.93 6.78 -8.72
C ASN A 117 -14.36 5.82 -7.61
N GLY A 118 -15.28 4.91 -7.91
CA GLY A 118 -15.81 3.96 -6.92
C GLY A 118 -14.79 2.92 -6.43
N ALA A 119 -13.85 2.48 -7.28
CA ALA A 119 -12.78 1.58 -6.88
C ALA A 119 -11.79 2.28 -5.93
N ALA A 120 -11.47 3.55 -6.18
CA ALA A 120 -10.65 4.37 -5.28
C ALA A 120 -11.30 4.50 -3.89
N SER A 121 -12.61 4.77 -3.82
CA SER A 121 -13.32 4.82 -2.54
C SER A 121 -13.30 3.48 -1.81
N ARG A 122 -13.51 2.36 -2.52
CA ARG A 122 -13.47 1.02 -1.92
C ARG A 122 -12.08 0.63 -1.42
N PHE A 123 -11.02 1.03 -2.12
CA PHE A 123 -9.63 0.78 -1.72
C PHE A 123 -9.37 1.28 -0.29
N TYR A 124 -9.68 2.55 -0.02
CA TYR A 124 -9.49 3.13 1.32
C TYR A 124 -10.49 2.58 2.34
N ALA A 125 -11.76 2.40 1.97
CA ALA A 125 -12.78 1.86 2.86
C ALA A 125 -12.41 0.45 3.37
N ASN A 126 -11.93 -0.42 2.49
CA ASN A 126 -11.53 -1.78 2.86
C ASN A 126 -10.31 -1.76 3.81
N LEU A 127 -9.30 -0.94 3.55
CA LEU A 127 -8.14 -0.80 4.45
C LEU A 127 -8.55 -0.28 5.84
N MET A 128 -9.45 0.71 5.88
CA MET A 128 -9.98 1.23 7.13
C MET A 128 -10.75 0.16 7.90
N LEU A 129 -11.59 -0.64 7.24
CA LEU A 129 -12.36 -1.71 7.87
C LEU A 129 -11.48 -2.79 8.50
N GLU A 130 -10.47 -3.28 7.76
CA GLU A 130 -9.54 -4.29 8.27
C GLU A 130 -8.74 -3.78 9.47
N THR A 131 -8.25 -2.53 9.39
CA THR A 131 -7.50 -1.91 10.49
C THR A 131 -8.40 -1.66 11.71
N ALA A 132 -9.65 -1.22 11.50
CA ALA A 132 -10.60 -0.97 12.58
C ALA A 132 -11.02 -2.26 13.28
N GLN A 133 -11.08 -3.37 12.56
CA GLN A 133 -11.34 -4.68 13.15
C GLN A 133 -10.24 -5.07 14.15
N GLU A 134 -8.96 -4.90 13.80
CA GLU A 134 -7.85 -5.22 14.70
C GLU A 134 -7.77 -4.23 15.88
N ALA A 135 -8.09 -2.95 15.67
CA ALA A 135 -8.23 -1.98 16.76
C ALA A 135 -9.34 -2.37 17.76
N ARG A 136 -10.51 -2.80 17.28
CA ARG A 136 -11.60 -3.30 18.14
C ARG A 136 -11.17 -4.52 18.95
N ARG A 137 -10.40 -5.44 18.34
CA ARG A 137 -9.85 -6.61 19.04
C ARG A 137 -8.89 -6.19 20.15
N ALA A 138 -7.95 -5.29 19.85
CA ALA A 138 -6.98 -4.81 20.82
C ALA A 138 -7.62 -4.08 22.01
N ILE A 139 -8.72 -3.34 21.80
CA ILE A 139 -9.50 -2.75 22.91
C ILE A 139 -10.14 -3.85 23.77
N LYS A 140 -10.74 -4.87 23.13
CA LYS A 140 -11.37 -6.00 23.84
C LYS A 140 -10.34 -6.82 24.65
N GLU A 141 -9.12 -6.93 24.14
CA GLU A 141 -7.99 -7.62 24.78
C GLU A 141 -7.36 -6.80 25.91
N GLY A 142 -7.66 -5.49 26.00
CA GLY A 142 -7.14 -4.58 27.02
C GLY A 142 -5.78 -3.94 26.66
N ASP A 143 -5.30 -4.17 25.43
CA ASP A 143 -4.04 -3.62 24.94
C ASP A 143 -4.18 -2.16 24.50
N LEU A 144 -5.32 -1.78 23.92
CA LEU A 144 -5.67 -0.39 23.65
C LEU A 144 -6.57 0.19 24.74
N ARG A 145 -6.42 1.49 25.00
CA ARG A 145 -7.28 2.25 25.91
C ARG A 145 -8.73 2.23 25.44
N SER A 146 -9.68 2.09 26.38
CA SER A 146 -11.11 1.95 26.09
C SER A 146 -11.75 3.19 25.47
N GLU A 147 -11.15 4.37 25.62
CA GLU A 147 -11.69 5.64 25.12
C GLU A 147 -11.37 5.87 23.64
N ILE A 148 -10.52 5.04 23.04
CA ILE A 148 -10.12 5.17 21.64
C ILE A 148 -11.24 4.70 20.74
N ASP A 149 -11.66 5.56 19.81
CA ASP A 149 -12.54 5.17 18.71
C ASP A 149 -11.73 4.36 17.66
N PRO A 150 -12.08 3.08 17.40
CA PRO A 150 -11.36 2.23 16.46
C PRO A 150 -11.34 2.78 15.03
N ASP A 151 -12.44 3.39 14.60
CA ASP A 151 -12.60 3.91 13.24
C ASP A 151 -11.77 5.19 13.07
N VAL A 152 -11.70 6.06 14.10
CA VAL A 152 -10.83 7.24 14.11
C VAL A 152 -9.35 6.87 14.16
N LEU A 153 -8.97 5.88 14.99
CA LEU A 153 -7.59 5.38 15.05
C LEU A 153 -7.16 4.84 13.68
N SER A 154 -8.02 4.04 13.04
CA SER A 154 -7.76 3.45 11.74
C SER A 154 -7.63 4.51 10.64
N ALA A 155 -8.53 5.50 10.62
CA ALA A 155 -8.43 6.64 9.71
C ALA A 155 -7.11 7.40 9.91
N SER A 156 -6.67 7.58 11.15
CA SER A 156 -5.43 8.28 11.50
C SER A 156 -4.19 7.51 11.05
N ILE A 157 -4.15 6.20 11.28
CA ILE A 157 -3.05 5.33 10.84
C ILE A 157 -2.95 5.31 9.32
N ILE A 158 -4.05 5.01 8.61
CA ILE A 158 -4.08 4.97 7.15
C ILE A 158 -3.75 6.34 6.56
N GLY A 159 -4.36 7.40 7.07
CA GLY A 159 -4.08 8.77 6.66
C GLY A 159 -2.60 9.14 6.82
N THR A 160 -1.97 8.70 7.90
CA THR A 160 -0.54 8.97 8.13
C THR A 160 0.36 8.17 7.19
N ILE A 161 0.07 6.89 6.92
CA ILE A 161 0.86 6.08 5.97
C ILE A 161 0.82 6.68 4.57
N PHE A 162 -0.38 6.97 4.06
CA PHE A 162 -0.54 7.50 2.71
C PHE A 162 -0.11 8.98 2.62
N GLY A 163 -0.35 9.77 3.67
CA GLY A 163 0.13 11.15 3.77
C GLY A 163 1.65 11.23 3.80
N ALA A 164 2.32 10.38 4.59
CA ALA A 164 3.78 10.31 4.62
C ALA A 164 4.35 9.94 3.25
N ARG A 165 3.74 8.96 2.57
CA ARG A 165 4.13 8.57 1.20
C ARG A 165 3.92 9.70 0.18
N LEU A 166 2.80 10.42 0.26
CA LEU A 166 2.52 11.57 -0.60
C LEU A 166 3.59 12.64 -0.42
N VAL A 167 3.89 13.01 0.82
CA VAL A 167 4.92 14.00 1.16
C VAL A 167 6.30 13.52 0.69
N ALA A 168 6.66 12.26 0.95
CA ALA A 168 7.92 11.66 0.49
C ALA A 168 8.09 11.75 -1.03
N ASN A 169 7.05 11.40 -1.80
CA ASN A 169 7.10 11.48 -3.26
C ASN A 169 7.19 12.92 -3.78
N ALA A 170 6.56 13.87 -3.10
CA ALA A 170 6.58 15.28 -3.50
C ALA A 170 7.95 15.95 -3.27
N ILE A 171 8.70 15.48 -2.28
CA ILE A 171 9.97 16.08 -1.85
C ILE A 171 11.19 15.19 -2.12
N SER A 172 11.03 14.05 -2.79
CA SER A 172 12.11 13.13 -3.15
C SER A 172 13.19 13.79 -4.02
N SER A 173 12.86 14.86 -4.73
CA SER A 173 13.79 15.72 -5.48
C SER A 173 14.45 16.83 -4.64
N HIS A 174 14.16 16.96 -3.34
CA HIS A 174 14.54 18.09 -2.49
C HIS A 174 15.57 17.74 -1.39
N GLY A 175 16.73 17.20 -1.79
CA GLY A 175 17.95 17.11 -0.98
C GLY A 175 17.74 16.53 0.44
N ARG A 176 18.30 17.20 1.47
CA ARG A 176 18.37 16.74 2.88
C ARG A 176 17.03 16.38 3.53
N ILE A 177 15.91 16.88 3.01
CA ILE A 177 14.56 16.55 3.52
C ILE A 177 14.06 15.24 2.89
N GLY A 178 14.42 14.99 1.63
CA GLY A 178 14.22 13.71 0.96
C GLY A 178 14.92 12.57 1.70
N ASP A 179 16.12 12.78 2.24
CA ASP A 179 16.84 11.75 3.03
C ASP A 179 16.17 11.45 4.39
N ILE A 180 15.51 12.43 5.00
CA ILE A 180 14.83 12.29 6.31
C ILE A 180 13.47 11.58 6.16
N ILE A 181 12.78 11.81 5.05
CA ILE A 181 11.41 11.33 4.80
C ILE A 181 11.38 10.18 3.78
N GLY A 182 12.54 9.86 3.19
CA GLY A 182 12.66 8.94 2.06
C GLY A 182 12.54 7.46 2.40
N ASP A 183 12.70 7.07 3.67
CA ASP A 183 12.47 5.69 4.14
C ASP A 183 11.06 5.58 4.77
N PRO A 184 10.08 5.00 4.05
CA PRO A 184 8.71 4.86 4.55
C PRO A 184 8.60 3.97 5.79
N THR A 185 9.50 2.97 5.92
CA THR A 185 9.53 2.05 7.06
C THR A 185 10.04 2.77 8.31
N ALA A 186 11.15 3.49 8.19
CA ALA A 186 11.68 4.29 9.29
C ALA A 186 10.67 5.35 9.74
N ARG A 187 9.98 5.98 8.78
CA ARG A 187 8.92 6.95 9.07
C ARG A 187 7.75 6.33 9.82
N LEU A 188 7.30 5.15 9.41
CA LEU A 188 6.24 4.42 10.10
C LEU A 188 6.63 4.05 11.54
N HIS A 189 7.86 3.62 11.77
CA HIS A 189 8.35 3.33 13.12
C HIS A 189 8.25 4.56 14.04
N GLN A 190 8.71 5.72 13.57
CA GLN A 190 8.62 6.99 14.33
C GLN A 190 7.18 7.38 14.63
N ILE A 191 6.26 7.16 13.68
CA ILE A 191 4.82 7.42 13.89
C ILE A 191 4.30 6.55 15.04
N TRP A 192 4.64 5.27 15.06
CA TRP A 192 4.24 4.38 16.14
C TRP A 192 4.87 4.76 17.49
N GLU A 193 6.14 5.16 17.53
CA GLU A 193 6.77 5.67 18.76
C GLU A 193 6.02 6.86 19.36
N LEU A 194 5.46 7.73 18.50
CA LEU A 194 4.64 8.86 18.94
C LEU A 194 3.22 8.44 19.35
N LEU A 195 2.63 7.45 18.68
CA LEU A 195 1.25 7.02 18.92
C LEU A 195 1.10 6.11 20.14
N LEU A 196 2.02 5.13 20.35
CA LEU A 196 1.85 4.09 21.37
C LEU A 196 1.58 4.66 22.78
N PRO A 197 2.34 5.67 23.29
CA PRO A 197 2.10 6.21 24.62
C PRO A 197 0.72 6.87 24.79
N GLY A 198 0.07 7.27 23.69
CA GLY A 198 -1.24 7.90 23.69
C GLY A 198 -2.41 6.92 23.62
N ILE A 199 -2.21 5.73 23.03
CA ILE A 199 -3.29 4.81 22.68
C ILE A 199 -3.24 3.46 23.40
N VAL A 200 -2.05 3.03 23.85
CA VAL A 200 -1.86 1.73 24.52
C VAL A 200 -2.16 1.86 26.00
N SER A 201 -2.69 0.81 26.61
CA SER A 201 -2.90 0.73 28.04
C SER A 201 -1.56 0.77 28.79
N GLU A 202 -1.54 1.33 29.99
CA GLU A 202 -0.30 1.46 30.79
C GLU A 202 0.34 0.09 31.07
N ALA A 203 -0.50 -0.94 31.27
CA ALA A 203 -0.05 -2.30 31.52
C ALA A 203 0.65 -2.95 30.31
N SER A 204 0.16 -2.69 29.09
CA SER A 204 0.69 -3.30 27.87
C SER A 204 1.80 -2.48 27.20
N LEU A 205 1.93 -1.19 27.51
CA LEU A 205 2.87 -0.28 26.83
C LEU A 205 4.33 -0.78 26.79
N PRO A 206 4.96 -1.25 27.89
CA PRO A 206 6.36 -1.72 27.84
C PRO A 206 6.57 -2.88 26.87
N TYR A 207 5.58 -3.77 26.76
CA TYR A 207 5.62 -4.90 25.81
C TYR A 207 5.59 -4.39 24.36
N PHE A 208 4.65 -3.50 24.03
CA PHE A 208 4.48 -3.01 22.67
C PHE A 208 5.60 -2.08 22.20
N GLU A 209 6.25 -1.33 23.10
CA GLU A 209 7.47 -0.60 22.78
C GLU A 209 8.61 -1.56 22.38
N GLN A 210 8.79 -2.65 23.13
CA GLN A 210 9.79 -3.66 22.78
C GLN A 210 9.42 -4.40 21.48
N PHE A 211 8.14 -4.68 21.27
CA PHE A 211 7.63 -5.27 20.04
C PHE A 211 7.90 -4.38 18.82
N LEU A 212 7.57 -3.09 18.90
CA LEU A 212 7.82 -2.11 17.83
C LEU A 212 9.30 -2.04 17.46
N ARG A 213 10.20 -2.01 18.46
CA ARG A 213 11.65 -2.02 18.22
C ARG A 213 12.11 -3.27 17.47
N ARG A 214 11.60 -4.45 17.83
CA ARG A 214 11.92 -5.71 17.14
C ARG A 214 11.45 -5.69 15.69
N GLU A 215 10.25 -5.16 15.43
CA GLU A 215 9.74 -5.02 14.07
C GLU A 215 10.53 -4.01 13.24
N GLY A 216 10.89 -2.85 13.80
CA GLY A 216 11.75 -1.88 13.12
C GLY A 216 13.08 -2.50 12.67
N MET A 217 13.71 -3.30 13.54
CA MET A 217 14.96 -4.01 13.21
C MET A 217 14.77 -5.06 12.12
N ARG A 218 13.68 -5.83 12.16
CA ARG A 218 13.35 -6.85 11.15
C ARG A 218 13.20 -6.23 9.75
N HIS A 219 12.44 -5.16 9.64
CA HIS A 219 12.22 -4.50 8.36
C HIS A 219 13.47 -3.75 7.86
N ALA A 220 14.28 -3.17 8.75
CA ALA A 220 15.56 -2.58 8.39
C ALA A 220 16.54 -3.63 7.81
N ALA A 221 16.63 -4.80 8.45
CA ALA A 221 17.47 -5.90 7.96
C ALA A 221 16.99 -6.45 6.60
N ALA A 222 15.68 -6.63 6.44
CA ALA A 222 15.09 -7.08 5.17
C ALA A 222 15.33 -6.07 4.03
N ARG A 223 15.34 -4.76 4.34
CA ARG A 223 15.70 -3.72 3.37
C ARG A 223 17.17 -3.80 2.97
N ALA A 224 18.08 -3.86 3.94
CA ALA A 224 19.52 -3.94 3.66
C ALA A 224 19.86 -5.11 2.72
N ALA A 225 19.29 -6.29 2.98
CA ALA A 225 19.47 -7.46 2.13
C ALA A 225 18.94 -7.26 0.69
N ARG A 226 17.86 -6.50 0.50
CA ARG A 226 17.33 -6.17 -0.83
C ARG A 226 18.22 -5.18 -1.56
N ASP A 227 18.69 -4.15 -0.87
CA ASP A 227 19.56 -3.12 -1.45
C ASP A 227 20.90 -3.74 -1.87
N GLU A 228 21.45 -4.68 -1.08
CA GLU A 228 22.63 -5.48 -1.43
C GLU A 228 22.39 -6.33 -2.68
N ALA A 229 21.30 -7.10 -2.74
CA ALA A 229 20.97 -7.92 -3.91
C ALA A 229 20.76 -7.10 -5.19
N ALA A 230 20.18 -5.89 -5.08
CA ALA A 230 20.00 -4.98 -6.20
C ALA A 230 21.35 -4.46 -6.72
N ALA A 231 22.25 -4.06 -5.82
CA ALA A 231 23.58 -3.58 -6.18
C ALA A 231 24.42 -4.66 -6.89
N GLU A 232 24.31 -5.92 -6.46
CA GLU A 232 24.98 -7.06 -7.11
C GLU A 232 24.45 -7.29 -8.53
N SER A 233 23.13 -7.15 -8.75
CA SER A 233 22.50 -7.33 -10.07
C SER A 233 22.80 -6.22 -11.08
N GLU A 234 23.22 -5.04 -10.63
CA GLU A 234 23.63 -3.92 -11.51
C GLU A 234 25.12 -4.01 -11.90
N THR A 235 25.90 -4.86 -11.23
CA THR A 235 27.32 -5.08 -11.52
C THR A 235 27.61 -6.26 -12.46
N GLU A 236 26.61 -7.08 -12.79
CA GLU A 236 26.67 -8.16 -13.81
C GLU A 236 26.12 -7.71 -15.17
#